data_AF-A0A800MFC2-F1
#
_entry.id   AF-A0A800MFC2-F1
#
_cell.length_a   1.000
_cell.length_b   1.000
_cell.length_c   1.000
_cell.angle_alpha   90.00
_cell.angle_beta   90.00
_cell.angle_gamma   90.00
#
_symmetry.space_group_name_H-M   'P 1'
#
loop_
_entity.id
_entity.type
_entity.pdbx_description
1 polymer ?
#
loop_
_entity_poly.entity_id
_entity_poly.type
_entity_poly.pdbx_seq_one_letter_code
_entity_poly.pdbx_strand_id
1 'polypeptide(L)'
;MGSTRNSPSAWREAQTAEDLCACALGFLAGELLSFPGWGAPNLDEESDTLVPTLKRCCQAGFLTVASQPAGTELPGADGRMERRRAFVTGFASTHALEHMGRELPDGLVLFAHESSMLDLECGMVVGERGDDAFLLAGGAAGPLELDFFREESTVQAAQDLASWSFVSLIDENWNRDDRLWSHLDRVLAP
;
A
#
# COMPACT_ATOMS: atom_id res chain seq x y z
N MET A 1 32.51 -14.96 -16.85
CA MET A 1 31.37 -14.49 -16.02
C MET A 1 31.59 -13.02 -15.72
N GLY A 2 30.79 -12.16 -16.35
CA GLY A 2 30.95 -10.71 -16.27
C GLY A 2 30.59 -10.19 -14.88
N SER A 3 31.46 -9.33 -14.37
CA SER A 3 31.29 -8.56 -13.15
C SER A 3 29.97 -7.75 -13.23
N THR A 4 28.95 -8.15 -12.46
CA THR A 4 27.75 -7.36 -12.20
C THR A 4 28.15 -6.17 -11.35
N ARG A 5 28.57 -5.09 -12.00
CA ARG A 5 28.52 -3.78 -11.36
C ARG A 5 27.05 -3.53 -11.00
N ASN A 6 26.77 -3.47 -9.69
CA ASN A 6 25.49 -2.99 -9.15
C ASN A 6 25.17 -1.68 -9.87
N SER A 7 24.25 -1.73 -10.83
CA SER A 7 23.60 -0.50 -11.25
C SER A 7 22.84 0.00 -10.02
N PRO A 8 22.84 1.31 -9.72
CA PRO A 8 21.95 1.83 -8.70
C PRO A 8 20.55 1.29 -8.95
N SER A 9 19.86 0.82 -7.91
CA SER A 9 18.44 0.50 -8.04
C SER A 9 17.73 1.78 -8.50
N ALA A 10 16.73 1.68 -9.38
CA ALA A 10 15.95 2.85 -9.83
C ALA A 10 15.47 3.71 -8.64
N TRP A 11 15.16 3.05 -7.51
CA TRP A 11 14.88 3.67 -6.22
C TRP A 11 15.93 4.71 -5.78
N ARG A 12 17.23 4.40 -5.89
CA ARG A 12 18.34 5.30 -5.52
C ARG A 12 18.54 6.47 -6.49
N GLU A 13 17.90 6.43 -7.64
CA GLU A 13 17.93 7.51 -8.63
C GLU A 13 16.69 8.42 -8.53
N ALA A 14 15.62 7.97 -7.87
CA ALA A 14 14.41 8.74 -7.65
C ALA A 14 14.70 10.07 -6.93
N GLN A 15 14.15 11.18 -7.44
CA GLN A 15 14.32 12.52 -6.87
C GLN A 15 13.04 13.06 -6.22
N THR A 16 11.89 12.48 -6.57
CA THR A 16 10.55 12.92 -6.14
C THR A 16 9.70 11.76 -5.65
N ALA A 17 8.60 12.04 -4.96
CA ALA A 17 7.61 11.03 -4.58
C ALA A 17 6.96 10.37 -5.81
N GLU A 18 6.79 11.11 -6.90
CA GLU A 18 6.32 10.59 -8.19
C GLU A 18 7.32 9.61 -8.83
N ASP A 19 8.62 9.87 -8.72
CA ASP A 19 9.64 8.91 -9.17
C ASP A 19 9.58 7.61 -8.37
N LEU A 20 9.28 7.69 -7.06
CA LEU A 20 9.06 6.50 -6.22
C LEU A 20 7.80 5.74 -6.67
N CYS A 21 6.72 6.45 -7.05
CA CYS A 21 5.55 5.82 -7.67
C CYS A 21 5.92 5.13 -8.99
N ALA A 22 6.77 5.74 -9.82
CA ALA A 22 7.25 5.13 -11.07
C ALA A 22 8.10 3.87 -10.80
N CYS A 23 8.91 3.87 -9.74
CA CYS A 23 9.63 2.68 -9.31
C CYS A 23 8.67 1.57 -8.84
N ALA A 24 7.63 1.92 -8.08
CA ALA A 24 6.59 0.98 -7.66
C ALA A 24 5.87 0.36 -8.88
N LEU A 25 5.62 1.14 -9.94
CA LEU A 25 5.07 0.61 -11.20
C LEU A 25 6.00 -0.42 -11.84
N GLY A 26 7.31 -0.15 -11.85
CA GLY A 26 8.32 -1.09 -12.34
C GLY A 26 8.34 -2.39 -11.51
N PHE A 27 8.25 -2.29 -10.18
CA PHE A 27 8.11 -3.45 -9.31
C PHE A 27 6.84 -4.26 -9.61
N LEU A 28 5.67 -3.60 -9.69
CA LEU A 28 4.38 -4.23 -10.04
C LEU A 28 4.34 -4.78 -11.47
N ALA A 29 5.27 -4.39 -12.34
CA ALA A 29 5.44 -4.95 -13.67
C ALA A 29 6.45 -6.10 -13.72
N GLY A 30 7.11 -6.43 -12.61
CA GLY A 30 8.20 -7.42 -12.54
C GLY A 30 9.52 -6.92 -13.14
N GLU A 31 9.65 -5.60 -13.36
CA GLU A 31 10.85 -4.95 -13.93
C GLU A 31 11.88 -4.63 -12.83
N LEU A 32 11.42 -4.39 -11.60
CA LEU A 32 12.26 -4.26 -10.41
C LEU A 32 12.10 -5.48 -9.50
N LEU A 33 13.23 -6.01 -9.02
CA LEU A 33 13.28 -7.24 -8.22
C LEU A 33 13.10 -7.03 -6.71
N SER A 34 12.83 -5.80 -6.27
CA SER A 34 12.67 -5.49 -4.85
C SER A 34 11.89 -4.21 -4.65
N PHE A 35 11.03 -4.22 -3.63
CA PHE A 35 10.34 -3.06 -3.09
C PHE A 35 10.95 -2.70 -1.72
N PRO A 36 11.16 -1.40 -1.39
CA PRO A 36 11.66 -0.99 -0.07
C PRO A 36 10.82 -1.57 1.08
N GLY A 37 11.47 -2.24 2.04
CA GLY A 37 10.82 -2.84 3.21
C GLY A 37 10.27 -4.25 3.03
N TRP A 38 10.02 -4.74 1.81
CA TRP A 38 9.39 -6.05 1.61
C TRP A 38 10.37 -7.21 1.55
N GLY A 39 11.61 -6.98 1.11
CA GLY A 39 12.64 -8.03 1.02
C GLY A 39 12.28 -9.20 0.08
N ALA A 40 11.20 -9.08 -0.69
CA ALA A 40 10.68 -10.09 -1.61
C ALA A 40 10.63 -9.53 -3.05
N PRO A 41 10.82 -10.38 -4.07
CA PRO A 41 10.85 -9.93 -5.46
C PRO A 41 9.49 -9.79 -6.11
N ASN A 42 8.43 -10.32 -5.49
CA ASN A 42 7.06 -10.31 -6.01
C ASN A 42 6.08 -10.03 -4.88
N LEU A 43 4.83 -9.74 -5.25
CA LEU A 43 3.70 -9.77 -4.33
C LEU A 43 3.42 -11.21 -3.87
N ASP A 44 2.71 -11.33 -2.75
CA ASP A 44 2.04 -12.58 -2.39
C ASP A 44 0.97 -12.90 -3.43
N GLU A 45 0.79 -14.19 -3.75
CA GLU A 45 -0.14 -14.67 -4.80
C GLU A 45 -1.57 -14.13 -4.63
N GLU A 46 -2.00 -13.88 -3.39
CA GLU A 46 -3.31 -13.29 -3.10
C GLU A 46 -3.50 -11.88 -3.66
N SER A 47 -2.41 -11.12 -3.85
CA SER A 47 -2.45 -9.75 -4.35
C SER A 47 -2.29 -9.65 -5.89
N ASP A 48 -2.09 -10.77 -6.60
CA ASP A 48 -1.90 -10.78 -8.05
C ASP A 48 -3.08 -10.12 -8.80
N THR A 49 -4.31 -10.36 -8.32
CA THR A 49 -5.53 -9.78 -8.90
C THR A 49 -5.63 -8.27 -8.71
N LEU A 50 -4.91 -7.72 -7.71
CA LEU A 50 -4.93 -6.30 -7.38
C LEU A 50 -3.94 -5.48 -8.20
N VAL A 51 -2.95 -6.11 -8.84
CA VAL A 51 -1.88 -5.43 -9.60
C VAL A 51 -2.39 -4.32 -10.53
N PRO A 52 -3.46 -4.51 -11.35
CA PRO A 52 -3.96 -3.45 -12.22
C PRO A 52 -4.44 -2.21 -11.45
N THR A 53 -5.11 -2.40 -10.31
CA THR A 53 -5.60 -1.31 -9.46
C THR A 53 -4.45 -0.64 -8.71
N LEU A 54 -3.50 -1.41 -8.18
CA LEU A 54 -2.30 -0.86 -7.51
C LEU A 54 -1.46 0.00 -8.46
N LYS A 55 -1.36 -0.40 -9.75
CA LYS A 55 -0.71 0.42 -10.77
C LYS A 55 -1.45 1.74 -10.99
N ARG A 56 -2.79 1.73 -11.05
CA ARG A 56 -3.58 2.97 -11.14
C ARG A 56 -3.38 3.88 -9.93
N CYS A 57 -3.32 3.31 -8.73
CA CYS A 57 -2.99 4.07 -7.52
C CYS A 57 -1.64 4.78 -7.67
N CYS A 58 -0.58 4.06 -8.03
CA CYS A 58 0.75 4.66 -8.21
C CYS A 58 0.75 5.75 -9.29
N GLN A 59 0.07 5.52 -10.41
CA GLN A 59 -0.07 6.51 -11.50
C GLN A 59 -0.80 7.79 -11.05
N ALA A 60 -1.74 7.68 -10.12
CA ALA A 60 -2.53 8.80 -9.62
C ALA A 60 -1.88 9.53 -8.42
N GLY A 61 -0.66 9.16 -8.03
CA GLY A 61 0.04 9.75 -6.89
C GLY A 61 -0.37 9.14 -5.55
N PHE A 62 -0.60 7.82 -5.53
CA PHE A 62 -0.78 7.02 -4.32
C PHE A 62 0.21 5.84 -4.32
N LEU A 63 1.33 5.99 -3.61
CA LEU A 63 2.36 4.97 -3.44
C LEU A 63 1.90 3.93 -2.41
N THR A 64 1.44 2.77 -2.87
CA THR A 64 0.94 1.69 -2.02
C THR A 64 2.08 0.89 -1.39
N VAL A 65 2.04 0.68 -0.07
CA VAL A 65 3.07 -0.04 0.71
C VAL A 65 2.54 -1.31 1.38
N ALA A 66 1.23 -1.46 1.48
CA ALA A 66 0.59 -2.70 1.90
C ALA A 66 -0.83 -2.77 1.30
N SER A 67 -1.25 -3.97 0.91
CA SER A 67 -2.59 -4.25 0.43
C SER A 67 -2.96 -5.69 0.67
N GLN A 68 -4.25 -5.96 0.78
CA GLN A 68 -4.76 -7.31 0.86
C GLN A 68 -6.20 -7.33 0.29
N PRO A 69 -6.58 -8.32 -0.52
CA PRO A 69 -7.97 -8.51 -0.90
C PRO A 69 -8.82 -8.92 0.32
N ALA A 70 -10.13 -8.79 0.21
CA ALA A 70 -11.01 -9.51 1.12
C ALA A 70 -10.95 -11.01 0.79
N GLY A 71 -10.78 -11.83 1.82
CA GLY A 71 -10.73 -13.28 1.68
C GLY A 71 -12.08 -13.90 2.01
N THR A 72 -12.43 -14.99 1.32
CA THR A 72 -13.44 -15.92 1.85
C THR A 72 -12.85 -16.62 3.08
N GLU A 73 -13.68 -16.94 4.08
CA GLU A 73 -13.23 -17.70 5.24
C GLU A 73 -12.55 -19.02 4.83
N LEU A 74 -11.25 -19.13 5.10
CA LEU A 74 -10.43 -20.30 4.76
C LEU A 74 -9.58 -20.73 5.96
N PRO A 75 -9.24 -22.03 6.11
CA PRO A 75 -8.31 -22.46 7.14
C PRO A 75 -6.94 -21.81 6.95
N GLY A 76 -6.44 -21.16 8.00
CA GLY A 76 -5.09 -20.64 8.09
C GLY A 76 -4.04 -21.74 8.27
N ALA A 77 -2.77 -21.34 8.35
CA ALA A 77 -1.64 -22.27 8.49
C ALA A 77 -1.71 -23.15 9.75
N ASP A 78 -2.40 -22.70 10.81
CA ASP A 78 -2.63 -23.43 12.05
C ASP A 78 -3.98 -24.19 12.08
N GLY A 79 -4.72 -24.19 10.97
CA GLY A 79 -6.02 -24.84 10.83
C GLY A 79 -7.21 -24.05 11.37
N ARG A 80 -7.01 -22.88 12.00
CA ARG A 80 -8.12 -22.00 12.42
C ARG A 80 -8.65 -21.20 11.24
N MET A 81 -9.93 -20.90 11.22
CA MET A 81 -10.55 -20.10 10.16
C MET A 81 -9.99 -18.68 10.16
N GLU A 82 -9.53 -18.24 8.99
CA GLU A 82 -9.09 -16.87 8.75
C GLU A 82 -10.13 -16.12 7.93
N ARG A 83 -10.37 -14.86 8.32
CA ARG A 83 -11.15 -13.91 7.51
C ARG A 83 -10.40 -12.61 7.37
N ARG A 84 -10.61 -11.97 6.22
CA ARG A 84 -9.85 -10.80 5.77
C ARG A 84 -10.78 -9.74 5.20
N ARG A 85 -10.55 -8.48 5.57
CA ARG A 85 -11.13 -7.30 4.92
C ARG A 85 -10.19 -6.84 3.80
N ALA A 86 -10.78 -6.25 2.76
CA ALA A 86 -10.00 -5.56 1.75
C ALA A 86 -9.44 -4.27 2.35
N PHE A 87 -8.15 -4.01 2.12
CA PHE A 87 -7.53 -2.73 2.44
C PHE A 87 -6.37 -2.40 1.52
N VAL A 88 -6.03 -1.11 1.44
CA VAL A 88 -4.78 -0.61 0.88
C VAL A 88 -4.25 0.53 1.75
N THR A 89 -2.94 0.54 1.96
CA THR A 89 -2.23 1.54 2.77
C THR A 89 -1.04 2.08 1.99
N GLY A 90 -0.70 3.36 2.19
CA GLY A 90 0.45 3.98 1.53
C GLY A 90 0.52 5.49 1.70
N PHE A 91 1.36 6.11 0.88
CA PHE A 91 1.52 7.56 0.85
C PHE A 91 0.72 8.15 -0.30
N ALA A 92 -0.16 9.11 -0.01
CA ALA A 92 -0.99 9.77 -0.99
C ALA A 92 -0.66 11.26 -1.10
N SER A 93 -0.46 11.72 -2.33
CA SER A 93 -0.47 13.14 -2.66
C SER A 93 -1.80 13.77 -2.25
N THR A 94 -1.81 15.09 -2.05
CA THR A 94 -3.06 15.83 -1.75
C THR A 94 -4.15 15.55 -2.78
N HIS A 95 -3.79 15.51 -4.07
CA HIS A 95 -4.72 15.20 -5.15
C HIS A 95 -5.33 13.80 -5.02
N ALA A 96 -4.50 12.77 -4.81
CA ALA A 96 -4.98 11.40 -4.64
C ALA A 96 -5.88 11.27 -3.40
N LEU A 97 -5.48 11.87 -2.27
CA LEU A 97 -6.26 11.86 -1.04
C LEU A 97 -7.64 12.51 -1.22
N GLU A 98 -7.70 13.69 -1.85
CA GLU A 98 -8.97 14.36 -2.13
C GLU A 98 -9.90 13.52 -3.01
N HIS A 99 -9.34 12.82 -4.00
CA HIS A 99 -10.10 11.95 -4.89
C HIS A 99 -10.61 10.69 -4.20
N MET A 100 -9.79 10.05 -3.36
CA MET A 100 -10.22 8.89 -2.55
C MET A 100 -11.28 9.28 -1.52
N GLY A 101 -11.23 10.48 -0.94
CA GLY A 101 -12.23 10.94 0.02
C GLY A 101 -13.55 11.39 -0.64
N ARG A 102 -13.57 11.64 -1.95
CA ARG A 102 -14.73 12.18 -2.64
C ARG A 102 -15.79 11.09 -2.86
N GLU A 103 -16.99 11.34 -2.35
CA GLU A 103 -18.13 10.41 -2.45
C GLU A 103 -17.75 9.01 -1.94
N LEU A 104 -17.09 8.95 -0.77
CA LEU A 104 -16.69 7.70 -0.15
C LEU A 104 -17.94 6.80 0.05
N PRO A 105 -18.00 5.63 -0.58
CA PRO A 105 -19.16 4.75 -0.48
C PRO A 105 -19.39 4.24 0.93
N ASP A 106 -20.66 4.01 1.28
CA ASP A 106 -21.03 3.37 2.54
C ASP A 106 -20.28 2.04 2.76
N GLY A 107 -19.72 1.89 3.96
CA GLY A 107 -18.92 0.74 4.35
C GLY A 107 -17.46 0.80 3.91
N LEU A 108 -16.99 1.90 3.31
CA LEU A 108 -15.56 2.20 3.19
C LEU A 108 -15.15 3.27 4.20
N VAL A 109 -13.97 3.10 4.80
CA VAL A 109 -13.39 4.05 5.75
C VAL A 109 -12.01 4.46 5.28
N LEU A 110 -11.75 5.77 5.28
CA LEU A 110 -10.48 6.38 4.93
C LEU A 110 -9.83 6.96 6.20
N PHE A 111 -8.70 6.39 6.60
CA PHE A 111 -7.79 6.97 7.57
C PHE A 111 -6.74 7.79 6.83
N ALA A 112 -6.49 9.02 7.26
CA ALA A 112 -5.47 9.88 6.68
C ALA A 112 -4.74 10.62 7.80
N HIS A 113 -3.42 10.47 7.81
CA HIS A 113 -2.54 11.02 8.84
C HIS A 113 -1.40 11.80 8.18
N GLU A 114 -0.82 12.75 8.91
CA GLU A 114 0.46 13.31 8.51
C GLU A 114 1.51 12.19 8.52
N SER A 115 2.36 12.11 7.50
CA SER A 115 3.41 11.08 7.41
C SER A 115 4.46 11.15 8.53
N SER A 116 4.49 12.24 9.30
CA SER A 116 5.35 12.43 10.47
C SER A 116 4.73 11.90 11.77
N MET A 117 3.43 11.61 11.77
CA MET A 117 2.68 11.16 12.94
C MET A 117 2.88 9.66 13.15
N LEU A 118 3.13 9.24 14.40
CA LEU A 118 3.17 7.84 14.80
C LEU A 118 2.06 7.56 15.81
N ASP A 119 1.06 6.78 15.39
CA ASP A 119 -0.03 6.29 16.23
C ASP A 119 -0.52 4.95 15.66
N LEU A 120 -0.07 3.86 16.28
CA LEU A 120 -0.44 2.50 15.88
C LEU A 120 -1.66 1.97 16.64
N GLU A 121 -2.20 2.74 17.60
CA GLU A 121 -3.39 2.33 18.37
C GLU A 121 -4.68 2.66 17.60
N CYS A 122 -4.62 3.60 16.67
CA CYS A 122 -5.72 3.88 15.75
C CYS A 122 -5.80 2.86 14.60
N GLY A 123 -7.03 2.61 14.12
CA GLY A 123 -7.26 1.75 12.96
C GLY A 123 -8.38 0.72 13.17
N MET A 124 -8.37 -0.29 12.30
CA MET A 124 -9.38 -1.34 12.22
C MET A 124 -8.71 -2.69 12.05
N VAL A 125 -9.26 -3.72 12.70
CA VAL A 125 -8.87 -5.10 12.46
C VAL A 125 -9.25 -5.48 11.02
N VAL A 126 -8.28 -5.88 10.22
CA VAL A 126 -8.49 -6.29 8.81
C VAL A 126 -8.17 -7.76 8.57
N GLY A 127 -7.64 -8.46 9.58
CA GLY A 127 -7.42 -9.89 9.56
C GLY A 127 -7.69 -10.51 10.92
N GLU A 128 -8.51 -11.55 10.93
CA GLU A 128 -8.78 -12.37 12.12
C GLU A 128 -8.50 -13.84 11.82
N ARG A 129 -8.05 -14.57 12.86
CA ARG A 129 -7.80 -16.01 12.84
C ARG A 129 -8.43 -16.63 14.07
N GLY A 130 -9.55 -17.32 13.90
CA GLY A 130 -10.43 -17.68 15.01
C GLY A 130 -10.98 -16.42 15.68
N ASP A 131 -10.79 -16.31 17.00
CA ASP A 131 -11.19 -15.13 17.78
C ASP A 131 -10.07 -14.07 17.91
N ASP A 132 -8.89 -14.32 17.33
CA ASP A 132 -7.72 -13.45 17.47
C ASP A 132 -7.58 -12.52 16.26
N ALA A 133 -7.42 -11.21 16.52
CA ALA A 133 -6.97 -10.26 15.52
C ALA A 133 -5.48 -10.48 15.24
N PHE A 134 -5.11 -10.66 13.96
CA PHE A 134 -3.71 -10.80 13.56
C PHE A 134 -3.21 -9.65 12.67
N LEU A 135 -4.12 -8.85 12.11
CA LEU A 135 -3.76 -7.72 11.26
C LEU A 135 -4.65 -6.51 11.51
N LEU A 136 -4.01 -5.35 11.65
CA LEU A 136 -4.62 -4.03 11.82
C LEU A 136 -4.14 -3.12 10.68
N ALA A 137 -5.04 -2.27 10.18
CA ALA A 137 -4.72 -1.21 9.22
C ALA A 137 -5.41 0.09 9.63
N GLY A 138 -4.94 1.24 9.13
CA GLY A 138 -5.45 2.57 9.50
C GLY A 138 -4.62 3.31 10.55
N GLY A 139 -3.62 2.65 11.14
CA GLY A 139 -2.63 3.28 12.01
C GLY A 139 -1.76 4.31 11.26
N ALA A 140 -1.34 5.36 11.95
CA ALA A 140 -0.35 6.31 11.45
C ALA A 140 1.05 5.67 11.52
N ALA A 141 1.37 4.80 10.56
CA ALA A 141 2.67 4.11 10.46
C ALA A 141 3.67 4.79 9.51
N GLY A 142 3.33 5.99 9.00
CA GLY A 142 4.12 6.74 8.02
C GLY A 142 5.61 6.86 8.35
N PRO A 143 6.02 7.19 9.60
CA PRO A 143 7.43 7.27 9.95
C PRO A 143 8.19 5.96 9.78
N LEU A 144 7.57 4.82 10.10
CA LEU A 144 8.20 3.49 9.97
C LEU A 144 8.40 3.12 8.50
N GLU A 145 7.38 3.38 7.67
CA GLU A 145 7.45 3.14 6.23
C GLU A 145 8.47 4.08 5.55
N LEU A 146 8.54 5.35 5.98
CA LEU A 146 9.50 6.32 5.47
C LEU A 146 10.95 5.90 5.71
N ASP A 147 11.25 5.19 6.80
CA ASP A 147 12.61 4.72 7.09
C ASP A 147 13.13 3.79 5.98
N PHE A 148 12.29 2.90 5.45
CA PHE A 148 12.66 2.05 4.31
C PHE A 148 12.99 2.87 3.05
N PHE A 149 12.20 3.91 2.76
CA PHE A 149 12.46 4.78 1.61
C PHE A 149 13.71 5.66 1.81
N ARG A 150 14.03 6.07 3.04
CA ARG A 150 15.27 6.81 3.33
C ARG A 150 16.53 5.97 3.07
N GLU A 151 16.46 4.67 3.27
CA GLU A 151 17.58 3.74 3.03
C GLU A 151 17.77 3.39 1.54
N GLU A 152 16.66 3.34 0.79
CA GLU A 152 16.66 2.84 -0.59
C GLU A 152 16.49 3.93 -1.67
N SER A 153 16.27 5.18 -1.29
CA SER A 153 16.11 6.31 -2.23
C SER A 153 17.01 7.50 -1.92
N THR A 154 16.88 8.59 -2.69
CA THR A 154 17.57 9.84 -2.35
C THR A 154 16.90 10.55 -1.18
N VAL A 155 17.69 11.34 -0.45
CA VAL A 155 17.17 12.19 0.63
C VAL A 155 16.05 13.12 0.14
N GLN A 156 16.17 13.61 -1.10
CA GLN A 156 15.18 14.52 -1.69
C GLN A 156 13.84 13.80 -1.94
N ALA A 157 13.87 12.60 -2.51
CA ALA A 157 12.66 11.80 -2.75
C ALA A 157 11.97 11.42 -1.43
N ALA A 158 12.74 10.98 -0.43
CA ALA A 158 12.19 10.64 0.89
C ALA A 158 11.60 11.86 1.63
N GLN A 159 12.19 13.05 1.48
CA GLN A 159 11.65 14.30 2.04
C GLN A 159 10.37 14.74 1.32
N ASP A 160 10.33 14.60 0.00
CA ASP A 160 9.15 14.88 -0.80
C ASP A 160 7.99 13.94 -0.43
N LEU A 161 8.27 12.63 -0.32
CA LEU A 161 7.30 11.64 0.14
C LEU A 161 6.79 11.92 1.55
N ALA A 162 7.65 12.42 2.44
CA ALA A 162 7.25 12.81 3.80
C ALA A 162 6.28 14.02 3.83
N SER A 163 6.14 14.76 2.72
CA SER A 163 5.12 15.81 2.59
C SER A 163 3.74 15.28 2.20
N TRP A 164 3.65 14.04 1.72
CA TRP A 164 2.39 13.36 1.40
C TRP A 164 1.71 12.88 2.70
N SER A 165 0.42 12.53 2.62
CA SER A 165 -0.30 11.93 3.75
C SER A 165 -0.11 10.41 3.78
N PHE A 166 -0.01 9.83 4.96
CA PHE A 166 -0.07 8.38 5.13
C PHE A 166 -1.52 7.95 5.30
N VAL A 167 -2.01 7.09 4.41
CA VAL A 167 -3.43 6.79 4.28
C VAL A 167 -3.69 5.29 4.29
N SER A 168 -4.85 4.91 4.84
CA SER A 168 -5.43 3.58 4.64
C SER A 168 -6.87 3.71 4.21
N LEU A 169 -7.22 3.06 3.10
CA LEU A 169 -8.61 2.82 2.70
C LEU A 169 -8.98 1.38 3.03
N ILE A 170 -10.08 1.18 3.75
CA ILE A 170 -10.50 -0.12 4.29
C ILE A 170 -11.97 -0.37 3.96
N ASP A 171 -12.31 -1.58 3.53
CA ASP A 171 -13.70 -2.05 3.51
C ASP A 171 -14.09 -2.62 4.87
N GLU A 172 -15.11 -2.04 5.51
CA GLU A 172 -15.59 -2.49 6.81
C GLU A 172 -16.24 -3.87 6.76
N ASN A 173 -16.66 -4.31 5.57
CA ASN A 173 -17.40 -5.55 5.37
C ASN A 173 -16.47 -6.72 5.07
N TRP A 174 -16.59 -7.76 5.89
CA TRP A 174 -15.94 -9.05 5.62
C TRP A 174 -16.48 -9.67 4.33
N ASN A 175 -15.62 -10.41 3.62
CA ASN A 175 -15.97 -11.14 2.39
C ASN A 175 -16.49 -10.28 1.23
N ARG A 176 -16.24 -8.95 1.23
CA ARG A 176 -16.57 -8.05 0.13
C ARG A 176 -15.29 -7.55 -0.53
N ASP A 177 -14.98 -8.12 -1.70
CA ASP A 177 -13.73 -7.87 -2.43
C ASP A 177 -13.92 -7.04 -3.70
N ASP A 178 -15.00 -6.27 -3.83
CA ASP A 178 -15.29 -5.52 -5.06
C ASP A 178 -15.36 -4.01 -4.80
N ARG A 179 -15.95 -3.59 -3.68
CA ARG A 179 -16.34 -2.20 -3.43
C ARG A 179 -15.15 -1.25 -3.33
N LEU A 180 -14.13 -1.63 -2.56
CA LEU A 180 -12.92 -0.83 -2.37
C LEU A 180 -12.17 -0.64 -3.69
N TRP A 181 -11.89 -1.73 -4.39
CA TRP A 181 -11.10 -1.69 -5.63
C TRP A 181 -11.86 -0.97 -6.76
N SER A 182 -13.16 -1.19 -6.88
CA SER A 182 -14.01 -0.47 -7.83
C SER A 182 -14.08 1.03 -7.52
N HIS A 183 -14.04 1.40 -6.23
CA HIS A 183 -14.01 2.81 -5.84
C HIS A 183 -12.69 3.45 -6.27
N LEU A 184 -11.54 2.84 -5.96
CA LEU A 184 -10.22 3.32 -6.37
C LEU A 184 -10.12 3.44 -7.90
N ASP A 185 -10.54 2.40 -8.62
CA ASP A 185 -10.54 2.40 -10.09
C ASP A 185 -11.39 3.53 -10.69
N ARG A 186 -12.49 3.90 -10.03
CA ARG A 186 -13.35 4.99 -10.48
C ARG A 186 -12.74 6.37 -10.19
N VAL A 187 -12.19 6.58 -8.99
CA VAL A 187 -11.79 7.93 -8.54
C VAL A 187 -10.34 8.30 -8.87
N LEU A 188 -9.50 7.29 -9.11
CA LEU A 188 -8.09 7.44 -9.48
C LEU A 188 -7.81 7.03 -10.93
N ALA A 189 -8.83 6.74 -11.74
CA ALA A 189 -8.65 6.64 -13.18
C ALA A 189 -8.19 8.00 -13.76
N PRO A 190 -7.24 7.99 -14.71
CA PRO A 190 -6.81 9.19 -15.41
C PRO A 190 -7.91 9.81 -16.31
#